data_AF-V9LG60-F1
#
_entry.id   AF-V9LG60-F1
#
_cell.length_a   1.000
_cell.length_b   1.000
_cell.length_c   1.000
_cell.angle_alpha   90.00
_cell.angle_beta   90.00
_cell.angle_gamma   90.00
#
_symmetry.space_group_name_H-M   'P 1'
#
loop_
_entity.id
_entity.type
_entity.pdbx_description
1 polymer ?
#
loop_
_entity_poly.entity_id
_entity_poly.type
_entity_poly.pdbx_seq_one_letter_code
_entity_poly.pdbx_strand_id
1 'polypeptide(L)'
;PPRRVRAASLCLELGNALKAMNKPGEAFVSYQRAAELQTQVPIECVLSLGKVASCKLLTRDYDGALAVFTEMQLLAQEKGLHLPGTNIPVGAFVDVMARCEISRVLLLMLLQPPPQKLLPEHAQTLEKYDWESFDSHSQVNYLPENVFLLLQSVVMACQERDVDSLRQLQVELWPLLTPEQNHLLHLVLQESQSPSGWGV
;
A
#
# COMPACT_ATOMS: atom_id res chain seq x y z
N PRO A 1 -16.53 3.53 25.81
CA PRO A 1 -15.50 4.37 25.14
C PRO A 1 -14.06 4.24 25.70
N PRO A 2 -13.71 4.64 26.94
CA PRO A 2 -12.30 4.78 27.34
C PRO A 2 -11.58 3.45 27.60
N ARG A 3 -12.31 2.40 28.02
CA ARG A 3 -11.73 1.06 28.21
C ARG A 3 -11.26 0.40 26.90
N ARG A 4 -11.96 0.66 25.78
CA ARG A 4 -11.60 0.11 24.47
C ARG A 4 -10.36 0.79 23.89
N VAL A 5 -10.26 2.11 24.01
CA VAL A 5 -9.06 2.88 23.59
C VAL A 5 -7.83 2.47 24.41
N ARG A 6 -8.00 2.24 25.72
CA ARG A 6 -6.92 1.70 26.58
C ARG A 6 -6.53 0.27 26.20
N ALA A 7 -7.49 -0.60 25.89
CA ALA A 7 -7.18 -1.94 25.42
C ALA A 7 -6.44 -1.91 24.07
N ALA A 8 -6.87 -1.05 23.15
CA ALA A 8 -6.22 -0.88 21.85
C ALA A 8 -4.77 -0.37 21.99
N SER A 9 -4.53 0.64 22.82
CA SER A 9 -3.17 1.13 23.09
C SER A 9 -2.26 0.06 23.70
N LEU A 10 -2.75 -0.75 24.64
CA LEU A 10 -1.98 -1.90 25.16
C LEU A 10 -1.64 -2.93 24.07
N CYS A 11 -2.58 -3.23 23.17
CA CYS A 11 -2.33 -4.11 22.03
C CYS A 11 -1.30 -3.51 21.06
N LEU A 12 -1.32 -2.18 20.84
CA LEU A 12 -0.33 -1.49 20.03
C LEU A 12 1.07 -1.55 20.65
N GLU A 13 1.20 -1.32 21.96
CA GLU A 13 2.49 -1.39 22.64
C GLU A 13 3.05 -2.82 22.65
N LEU A 14 2.19 -3.81 22.85
CA LEU A 14 2.58 -5.21 22.74
C LEU A 14 3.06 -5.55 21.32
N GLY A 15 2.37 -5.07 20.29
CA GLY A 15 2.80 -5.20 18.90
C GLY A 15 4.16 -4.51 18.64
N ASN A 16 4.37 -3.31 19.19
CA ASN A 16 5.63 -2.57 19.04
C ASN A 16 6.78 -3.35 19.69
N ALA A 17 6.57 -3.89 20.89
CA ALA A 17 7.55 -4.71 21.60
C ALA A 17 7.89 -6.00 20.84
N LEU A 18 6.89 -6.69 20.29
CA LEU A 18 7.10 -7.89 19.48
C LEU A 18 7.86 -7.58 18.18
N LYS A 19 7.58 -6.43 17.54
CA LYS A 19 8.35 -5.97 16.37
C LYS A 19 9.80 -5.68 16.75
N ALA A 20 10.05 -5.07 17.91
CA ALA A 20 11.40 -4.84 18.43
C ALA A 20 12.14 -6.15 18.76
N MET A 21 11.41 -7.20 19.17
CA MET A 21 11.94 -8.56 19.36
C MET A 21 12.10 -9.36 18.06
N ASN A 22 11.92 -8.72 16.89
CA ASN A 22 12.00 -9.33 15.57
C ASN A 22 10.99 -10.48 15.33
N LYS A 23 9.80 -10.39 15.95
CA LYS A 23 8.69 -11.34 15.79
C LYS A 23 7.48 -10.69 15.09
N PRO A 24 7.59 -10.32 13.80
CA PRO A 24 6.49 -9.65 13.08
C PRO A 24 5.24 -10.53 12.91
N GLY A 25 5.42 -11.86 12.88
CA GLY A 25 4.31 -12.83 12.78
C GLY A 25 3.42 -12.91 14.02
N GLU A 26 3.93 -12.61 15.22
CA GLU A 26 3.08 -12.51 16.42
C GLU A 26 2.51 -11.09 16.58
N ALA A 27 3.27 -10.09 16.11
CA ALA A 27 2.88 -8.69 16.19
C ALA A 27 1.62 -8.37 15.36
N PHE A 28 1.46 -8.97 14.18
CA PHE A 28 0.32 -8.65 13.30
C PHE A 28 -1.04 -8.91 13.98
N VAL A 29 -1.18 -10.03 14.73
CA VAL A 29 -2.42 -10.38 15.43
C VAL A 29 -2.77 -9.31 16.46
N SER A 30 -1.76 -8.79 17.14
CA SER A 30 -1.92 -7.75 18.16
C SER A 30 -2.37 -6.42 17.55
N TYR A 31 -1.81 -6.06 16.39
CA TYR A 31 -2.22 -4.87 15.65
C TYR A 31 -3.61 -5.00 15.03
N GLN A 32 -3.96 -6.16 14.48
CA GLN A 32 -5.30 -6.43 13.94
C GLN A 32 -6.37 -6.31 15.04
N ARG A 33 -6.08 -6.88 16.22
CA ARG A 33 -6.96 -6.74 17.38
C ARG A 33 -7.08 -5.28 17.85
N ALA A 34 -6.02 -4.48 17.75
CA ALA A 34 -6.09 -3.06 18.05
C ALA A 34 -7.01 -2.32 17.05
N ALA A 35 -6.92 -2.63 15.75
CA ALA A 35 -7.77 -2.06 14.71
C ALA A 35 -9.26 -2.35 14.95
N GLU A 36 -9.61 -3.61 15.29
CA GLU A 36 -10.98 -4.01 15.63
C GLU A 36 -11.56 -3.27 16.85
N LEU A 37 -10.70 -2.91 17.81
CA LEU A 37 -11.09 -2.17 19.00
C LEU A 37 -11.23 -0.65 18.72
N GLN A 38 -10.59 -0.16 17.66
CA GLN A 38 -10.53 1.25 17.26
C GLN A 38 -11.56 1.65 16.20
N THR A 39 -12.58 0.83 15.92
CA THR A 39 -13.61 1.11 14.90
C THR A 39 -14.34 2.45 15.08
N GLN A 40 -14.34 3.01 16.30
CA GLN A 40 -14.94 4.32 16.62
C GLN A 40 -14.06 5.52 16.23
N VAL A 41 -12.76 5.31 16.01
CA VAL A 41 -11.78 6.33 15.63
C VAL A 41 -11.11 5.89 14.32
N PRO A 42 -11.66 6.27 13.16
CA PRO A 42 -11.26 5.71 11.86
C PRO A 42 -9.79 5.95 11.52
N ILE A 43 -9.24 7.10 11.90
CA ILE A 43 -7.83 7.42 11.66
C ILE A 43 -6.88 6.50 12.42
N GLU A 44 -7.18 6.19 13.69
CA GLU A 44 -6.35 5.27 14.48
C GLU A 44 -6.44 3.85 13.95
N CYS A 45 -7.63 3.41 13.54
CA CYS A 45 -7.83 2.10 12.93
C CYS A 45 -6.96 1.93 11.68
N VAL A 46 -6.99 2.91 10.78
CA VAL A 46 -6.19 2.91 9.55
C VAL A 46 -4.69 2.92 9.84
N LEU A 47 -4.23 3.67 10.85
CA LEU A 47 -2.82 3.66 11.26
C LEU A 47 -2.41 2.29 11.83
N SER A 48 -3.28 1.65 12.60
CA SER A 48 -3.07 0.29 13.13
C SER A 48 -3.00 -0.75 12.00
N LEU A 49 -3.87 -0.65 11.00
CA LEU A 49 -3.80 -1.47 9.79
C LEU A 49 -2.51 -1.22 9.00
N GLY A 50 -2.02 0.03 8.94
CA GLY A 50 -0.72 0.34 8.35
C GLY A 50 0.43 -0.41 9.03
N LYS A 51 0.37 -0.60 10.35
CA LYS A 51 1.35 -1.44 11.08
C LYS A 51 1.18 -2.93 10.77
N VAL A 52 -0.06 -3.41 10.57
CA VAL A 52 -0.32 -4.78 10.09
C VAL A 52 0.31 -4.98 8.72
N ALA A 53 0.09 -4.07 7.78
CA ALA A 53 0.68 -4.13 6.44
C ALA A 53 2.20 -4.19 6.50
N SER A 54 2.83 -3.30 7.29
CA SER A 54 4.30 -3.35 7.52
C SER A 54 4.77 -4.70 8.07
N CYS A 55 4.01 -5.35 8.97
CA CYS A 55 4.37 -6.66 9.49
C CYS A 55 4.25 -7.75 8.42
N LYS A 56 3.20 -7.72 7.59
CA LYS A 56 3.00 -8.67 6.50
C LYS A 56 4.08 -8.57 5.42
N LEU A 57 4.51 -7.35 5.10
CA LEU A 57 5.65 -7.11 4.22
C LEU A 57 6.94 -7.74 4.77
N LEU A 58 7.19 -7.61 6.07
CA LEU A 58 8.36 -8.22 6.71
C LEU A 58 8.29 -9.76 6.73
N THR A 59 7.10 -10.34 6.86
CA THR A 59 6.89 -11.80 6.77
C THR A 59 6.82 -12.33 5.35
N ARG A 60 7.00 -11.47 4.33
CA ARG A 60 6.87 -11.79 2.89
C ARG A 60 5.49 -12.29 2.48
N ASP A 61 4.46 -11.96 3.24
CA ASP A 61 3.06 -12.22 2.88
C ASP A 61 2.53 -11.04 2.06
N TYR A 62 2.88 -11.02 0.77
CA TYR A 62 2.56 -9.92 -0.13
C TYR A 62 1.07 -9.89 -0.51
N ASP A 63 0.43 -11.05 -0.71
CA ASP A 63 -1.02 -11.14 -0.94
C ASP A 63 -1.82 -10.62 0.26
N GLY A 64 -1.42 -11.03 1.47
CA GLY A 64 -2.04 -10.55 2.69
C GLY A 64 -1.80 -9.05 2.91
N ALA A 65 -0.66 -8.51 2.51
CA ALA A 65 -0.37 -7.07 2.59
C ALA A 65 -1.23 -6.27 1.60
N LEU A 66 -1.37 -6.77 0.37
CA LEU A 66 -2.23 -6.18 -0.67
C LEU A 66 -3.68 -6.07 -0.17
N ALA A 67 -4.23 -7.14 0.42
CA ALA A 67 -5.58 -7.11 0.99
C ALA A 67 -5.76 -6.06 2.10
N VAL A 68 -4.75 -5.87 2.96
CA VAL A 68 -4.79 -4.85 4.03
C VAL A 68 -4.72 -3.44 3.45
N PHE A 69 -3.90 -3.19 2.43
CA PHE A 69 -3.87 -1.88 1.76
C PHE A 69 -5.19 -1.55 1.05
N THR A 70 -5.85 -2.55 0.48
CA THR A 70 -7.20 -2.43 -0.09
C THR A 70 -8.21 -2.05 0.98
N GLU A 71 -8.23 -2.76 2.11
CA GLU A 71 -9.11 -2.46 3.25
C GLU A 71 -8.87 -1.04 3.79
N MET A 72 -7.61 -0.63 3.93
CA MET A 72 -7.25 0.73 4.37
C MET A 72 -7.79 1.81 3.43
N GLN A 73 -7.74 1.56 2.12
CA GLN A 73 -8.23 2.50 1.11
C GLN A 73 -9.76 2.61 1.15
N LEU A 74 -10.48 1.49 1.24
CA LEU A 74 -11.94 1.48 1.40
C LEU A 74 -12.36 2.19 2.69
N LEU A 75 -11.71 1.91 3.81
CA LEU A 75 -12.01 2.56 5.10
C LEU A 75 -11.74 4.07 5.06
N ALA A 76 -10.67 4.50 4.40
CA ALA A 76 -10.37 5.92 4.22
C ALA A 76 -11.39 6.62 3.31
N GLN A 77 -11.93 5.93 2.30
CA GLN A 77 -12.98 6.44 1.43
C GLN A 77 -14.37 6.44 2.09
N GLU A 78 -14.68 5.47 2.95
CA GLU A 78 -15.97 5.42 3.63
C GLU A 78 -16.05 6.39 4.82
N LYS A 79 -14.96 6.48 5.60
CA LYS A 79 -14.93 7.20 6.88
C LYS A 79 -14.10 8.48 6.84
N GLY A 80 -13.47 8.78 5.71
CA GLY A 80 -12.76 10.02 5.49
C GLY A 80 -13.70 11.23 5.50
N LEU A 81 -13.17 12.36 5.97
CA LEU A 81 -13.82 13.65 5.78
C LEU A 81 -13.66 14.06 4.33
N HIS A 82 -14.76 14.14 3.58
CA HIS A 82 -14.77 14.58 2.19
C HIS A 82 -15.13 16.06 2.11
N LEU A 83 -14.49 16.79 1.21
CA LEU A 83 -14.98 18.12 0.83
C LEU A 83 -16.31 17.96 0.07
N PRO A 84 -17.31 18.81 0.34
CA PRO A 84 -18.57 18.77 -0.40
C PRO A 84 -18.30 19.01 -1.89
N GLY A 85 -18.65 18.02 -2.73
CA GLY A 85 -18.45 18.07 -4.19
C GLY A 85 -17.21 17.34 -4.71
N THR A 86 -16.37 16.73 -3.85
CA THR A 86 -15.23 15.92 -4.29
C THR A 86 -15.12 14.63 -3.47
N ASN A 87 -14.88 13.49 -4.13
CA ASN A 87 -14.62 12.19 -3.47
C ASN A 87 -13.19 12.09 -2.89
N ILE A 88 -12.59 13.21 -2.50
CA ILE A 88 -11.21 13.28 -2.00
C ILE A 88 -11.27 13.42 -0.48
N PRO A 89 -10.69 12.47 0.28
CA PRO A 89 -10.60 12.62 1.73
C PRO A 89 -9.61 13.74 2.07
N VAL A 90 -9.79 14.42 3.19
CA VAL A 90 -8.97 15.58 3.60
C VAL A 90 -8.05 15.22 4.76
N GLY A 91 -6.85 15.82 4.78
CA GLY A 91 -5.91 15.73 5.90
C GLY A 91 -5.15 14.42 5.93
N ALA A 92 -4.96 13.85 7.13
CA ALA A 92 -4.14 12.64 7.33
C ALA A 92 -4.62 11.42 6.51
N PHE A 93 -5.88 11.40 6.05
CA PHE A 93 -6.38 10.36 5.16
C PHE A 93 -5.79 10.46 3.75
N VAL A 94 -5.41 11.65 3.27
CA VAL A 94 -4.71 11.82 1.97
C VAL A 94 -3.38 11.09 2.00
N ASP A 95 -2.59 11.28 3.06
CA ASP A 95 -1.27 10.66 3.21
C ASP A 95 -1.37 9.14 3.27
N VAL A 96 -2.40 8.62 3.95
CA VAL A 96 -2.71 7.18 3.95
C VAL A 96 -3.06 6.70 2.55
N MET A 97 -3.95 7.40 1.85
CA MET A 97 -4.38 7.02 0.48
C MET A 97 -3.19 6.99 -0.47
N ALA A 98 -2.33 8.00 -0.41
CA ALA A 98 -1.08 8.06 -1.17
C ALA A 98 -0.18 6.86 -0.85
N ARG A 99 0.05 6.56 0.43
CA ARG A 99 0.84 5.39 0.85
C ARG A 99 0.24 4.08 0.33
N CYS A 100 -1.08 3.91 0.43
CA CYS A 100 -1.78 2.71 -0.02
C CYS A 100 -1.66 2.54 -1.54
N GLU A 101 -1.90 3.59 -2.33
CA GLU A 101 -1.86 3.51 -3.79
C GLU A 101 -0.45 3.15 -4.29
N ILE A 102 0.59 3.82 -3.78
CA ILE A 102 1.99 3.52 -4.14
C ILE A 102 2.32 2.06 -3.79
N SER A 103 1.98 1.62 -2.58
CA SER A 103 2.32 0.26 -2.12
C SER A 103 1.54 -0.80 -2.90
N ARG A 104 0.28 -0.54 -3.24
CA ARG A 104 -0.55 -1.43 -4.08
C ARG A 104 0.02 -1.57 -5.49
N VAL A 105 0.40 -0.47 -6.14
CA VAL A 105 1.00 -0.52 -7.48
C VAL A 105 2.27 -1.37 -7.47
N LEU A 106 3.17 -1.13 -6.51
CA LEU A 106 4.40 -1.91 -6.39
C LEU A 106 4.13 -3.40 -6.08
N LEU A 107 3.16 -3.71 -5.22
CA LEU A 107 2.76 -5.09 -4.92
C LEU A 107 2.13 -5.79 -6.12
N LEU A 108 1.32 -5.08 -6.93
CA LEU A 108 0.74 -5.63 -8.15
C LEU A 108 1.81 -5.90 -9.21
N MET A 109 2.81 -5.03 -9.32
CA MET A 109 3.96 -5.28 -10.19
C MET A 109 4.84 -6.44 -9.72
N LEU A 110 4.92 -6.66 -8.40
CA LEU A 110 5.65 -7.79 -7.80
C LEU A 110 4.92 -9.12 -8.00
N LEU A 111 3.62 -9.15 -7.68
CA LEU A 111 2.82 -10.37 -7.66
C LEU A 111 2.37 -10.82 -9.05
N GLN A 112 2.19 -9.87 -9.99
CA GLN A 112 1.64 -10.08 -11.33
C GLN A 112 0.48 -11.09 -11.33
N PRO A 113 -0.59 -10.85 -10.54
CA PRO A 113 -1.64 -11.84 -10.34
C PRO A 113 -2.35 -12.12 -11.68
N PRO A 114 -2.69 -13.39 -11.98
CA PRO A 114 -3.46 -13.71 -13.17
C PRO A 114 -4.83 -13.02 -13.11
N PRO A 115 -5.44 -12.67 -14.26
CA PRO A 115 -6.67 -11.87 -14.31
C PRO A 115 -7.85 -12.50 -13.56
N GLN A 116 -7.82 -13.81 -13.31
CA GLN A 116 -8.84 -14.54 -12.56
C GLN A 116 -8.80 -14.30 -11.04
N LYS A 117 -7.63 -13.95 -10.48
CA LYS A 117 -7.44 -13.65 -9.04
C LYS A 117 -7.50 -12.15 -8.75
N LEU A 118 -7.68 -11.33 -9.79
CA LEU A 118 -7.55 -9.89 -9.72
C LEU A 118 -8.88 -9.28 -9.28
N LEU A 119 -8.94 -8.79 -8.05
CA LEU A 119 -10.12 -8.08 -7.53
C LEU A 119 -10.39 -6.81 -8.36
N PRO A 120 -11.66 -6.39 -8.55
CA PRO A 120 -12.00 -5.24 -9.38
C PRO A 120 -11.30 -3.96 -8.95
N GLU A 121 -11.02 -3.80 -7.65
CA GLU A 121 -10.28 -2.67 -7.12
C GLU A 121 -8.82 -2.63 -7.60
N HIS A 122 -8.19 -3.78 -7.80
CA HIS A 122 -6.84 -3.87 -8.33
C HIS A 122 -6.81 -3.54 -9.83
N ALA A 123 -7.84 -3.94 -10.57
CA ALA A 123 -7.98 -3.62 -11.99
C ALA A 123 -8.09 -2.10 -12.16
N GLN A 124 -8.98 -1.49 -11.37
CA GLN A 124 -9.16 -0.04 -11.35
C GLN A 124 -7.88 0.71 -10.97
N THR A 125 -7.05 0.17 -10.06
CA THR A 125 -5.75 0.79 -9.77
C THR A 125 -4.86 0.76 -11.01
N LEU A 126 -4.73 -0.38 -11.68
CA LEU A 126 -3.85 -0.52 -12.85
C LEU A 126 -4.34 0.29 -14.06
N GLU A 127 -5.65 0.35 -14.30
CA GLU A 127 -6.26 1.13 -15.38
C GLU A 127 -5.88 2.62 -15.30
N LYS A 128 -5.72 3.19 -14.10
CA LYS A 128 -5.28 4.59 -13.92
C LYS A 128 -3.85 4.84 -14.35
N TYR A 129 -3.01 3.81 -14.36
CA TYR A 129 -1.61 3.89 -14.80
C TYR A 129 -1.43 3.31 -16.20
N ASP A 130 -2.52 2.96 -16.89
CA ASP A 130 -2.46 2.49 -18.26
C ASP A 130 -2.33 3.66 -19.23
N TRP A 131 -1.54 3.47 -20.29
CA TRP A 131 -1.15 4.51 -21.24
C TRP A 131 -2.34 5.07 -22.05
N GLU A 132 -3.46 4.35 -22.15
CA GLU A 132 -4.67 4.82 -22.85
C GLU A 132 -5.44 5.89 -22.06
N SER A 133 -5.11 6.12 -20.79
CA SER A 133 -5.78 7.07 -19.90
C SER A 133 -5.18 8.49 -19.93
N PHE A 134 -4.82 9.00 -21.11
CA PHE A 134 -4.29 10.37 -21.33
C PHE A 134 -5.26 11.50 -20.96
N ASP A 135 -6.48 11.20 -20.54
CA ASP A 135 -7.41 12.21 -20.05
C ASP A 135 -6.91 12.76 -18.72
N SER A 136 -6.65 14.08 -18.69
CA SER A 136 -6.23 14.86 -17.52
C SER A 136 -7.20 14.81 -16.32
N HIS A 137 -8.25 13.98 -16.41
CA HIS A 137 -9.26 13.71 -15.39
C HIS A 137 -9.03 12.41 -14.61
N SER A 138 -8.06 11.57 -15.00
CA SER A 138 -7.64 10.36 -14.26
C SER A 138 -6.63 10.66 -13.15
N GLN A 139 -6.38 11.94 -12.84
CA GLN A 139 -5.39 12.31 -11.83
C GLN A 139 -5.77 11.73 -10.47
N VAL A 140 -4.85 10.94 -9.94
CA VAL A 140 -4.85 10.53 -8.55
C VAL A 140 -4.61 11.78 -7.71
N ASN A 141 -5.68 12.49 -7.36
CA ASN A 141 -5.63 13.82 -6.70
C ASN A 141 -4.96 13.84 -5.31
N TYR A 142 -4.55 12.68 -4.80
CA TYR A 142 -3.83 12.52 -3.53
C TYR A 142 -2.34 12.20 -3.72
N LEU A 143 -1.86 12.04 -4.95
CA LEU A 143 -0.44 11.87 -5.26
C LEU A 143 0.10 13.13 -5.95
N PRO A 144 1.34 13.53 -5.66
CA PRO A 144 1.99 14.58 -6.42
C PRO A 144 2.29 14.07 -7.84
N GLU A 145 2.11 14.93 -8.83
CA GLU A 145 2.15 14.60 -10.26
C GLU A 145 3.45 13.91 -10.68
N ASN A 146 4.59 14.34 -10.13
CA ASN A 146 5.88 13.72 -10.36
C ASN A 146 5.94 12.25 -9.92
N VAL A 147 5.40 11.92 -8.75
CA VAL A 147 5.37 10.54 -8.24
C VAL A 147 4.43 9.69 -9.08
N PHE A 148 3.28 10.25 -9.48
CA PHE A 148 2.33 9.57 -10.34
C PHE A 148 2.95 9.19 -11.70
N LEU A 149 3.61 10.15 -12.37
CA LEU A 149 4.28 9.90 -13.66
C LEU A 149 5.40 8.86 -13.54
N LEU A 150 6.23 8.94 -12.50
CA LEU A 150 7.29 7.96 -12.27
C LEU A 150 6.73 6.56 -12.00
N LEU A 151 5.63 6.44 -11.25
CA LEU A 151 4.97 5.15 -11.03
C LEU A 151 4.36 4.59 -12.31
N GLN A 152 3.79 5.46 -13.15
CA GLN A 152 3.32 5.06 -14.47
C GLN A 152 4.48 4.50 -15.32
N SER A 153 5.63 5.18 -15.33
CA SER A 153 6.83 4.68 -16.00
C SER A 153 7.32 3.35 -15.42
N VAL A 154 7.20 3.12 -14.10
CA VAL A 154 7.52 1.82 -13.49
C VAL A 154 6.58 0.73 -14.00
N VAL A 155 5.29 0.99 -14.09
CA VAL A 155 4.31 0.03 -14.63
C VAL A 155 4.65 -0.32 -16.08
N MET A 156 4.94 0.67 -16.91
CA MET A 156 5.35 0.46 -18.31
C MET A 156 6.65 -0.35 -18.41
N ALA A 157 7.68 0.02 -17.65
CA ALA A 157 8.95 -0.70 -17.64
C ALA A 157 8.79 -2.17 -17.18
N CYS A 158 7.88 -2.43 -16.22
CA CYS A 158 7.54 -3.80 -15.81
C CYS A 158 6.85 -4.59 -16.93
N GLN A 159 5.92 -3.97 -17.65
CA GLN A 159 5.17 -4.61 -18.76
C GLN A 159 6.07 -4.92 -19.96
N GLU A 160 6.94 -3.97 -20.32
CA GLU A 160 7.90 -4.12 -21.43
C GLU A 160 9.13 -4.96 -21.05
N ARG A 161 9.26 -5.33 -19.76
CA ARG A 161 10.41 -6.06 -19.20
C ARG A 161 11.73 -5.31 -19.39
N ASP A 162 11.69 -3.98 -19.36
CA ASP A 162 12.86 -3.12 -19.47
C ASP A 162 13.51 -2.91 -18.09
N VAL A 163 14.45 -3.81 -17.78
CA VAL A 163 15.20 -3.80 -16.51
C VAL A 163 16.10 -2.57 -16.38
N ASP A 164 16.60 -2.02 -17.49
CA ASP A 164 17.53 -0.90 -17.45
C ASP A 164 16.80 0.41 -17.15
N SER A 165 15.64 0.63 -17.76
CA SER A 165 14.74 1.73 -17.40
C SER A 165 14.25 1.60 -15.96
N LEU A 166 13.88 0.39 -15.51
CA LEU A 166 13.43 0.17 -14.14
C LEU A 166 14.53 0.47 -13.10
N ARG A 167 15.81 0.21 -13.43
CA ARG A 167 16.95 0.57 -12.59
C ARG A 167 17.14 2.09 -12.49
N GLN A 168 16.95 2.82 -13.59
CA GLN A 168 17.01 4.29 -13.56
C GLN A 168 15.87 4.87 -12.73
N LEU A 169 14.65 4.37 -12.94
CA LEU A 169 13.47 4.77 -12.17
C LEU A 169 13.62 4.51 -10.67
N GLN A 170 14.31 3.43 -10.27
CA GLN A 170 14.62 3.18 -8.86
C GLN A 170 15.45 4.29 -8.22
N VAL A 171 16.42 4.85 -8.94
CA VAL A 171 17.26 5.95 -8.44
C VAL A 171 16.44 7.23 -8.28
N GLU A 172 15.57 7.51 -9.25
CA GLU A 172 14.72 8.72 -9.24
C GLU A 172 13.61 8.66 -8.19
N LEU A 173 13.02 7.48 -7.96
CA LEU A 173 11.97 7.26 -6.96
C LEU A 173 12.52 7.13 -5.54
N TRP A 174 13.79 6.77 -5.35
CA TRP A 174 14.38 6.53 -4.03
C TRP A 174 14.12 7.64 -2.99
N PRO A 175 14.33 8.93 -3.28
CA PRO A 175 14.09 10.00 -2.30
C PRO A 175 12.60 10.32 -2.09
N LEU A 176 11.73 9.88 -2.99
CA LEU A 176 10.29 10.16 -2.98
C LEU A 176 9.49 9.09 -2.22
N LEU A 177 10.06 7.89 -2.09
CA LEU A 177 9.43 6.73 -1.50
C LEU A 177 9.88 6.47 -0.06
N THR A 178 9.01 5.85 0.73
CA THR A 178 9.37 5.36 2.06
C THR A 178 10.32 4.15 1.97
N PRO A 179 11.09 3.82 3.02
CA PRO A 179 11.97 2.65 3.02
C PRO A 179 11.26 1.33 2.70
N GLU A 180 10.00 1.18 3.13
CA GLU A 180 9.18 -0.01 2.83
C GLU A 180 8.84 -0.09 1.34
N GLN A 181 8.47 1.04 0.72
CA GLN A 181 8.18 1.13 -0.71
C GLN A 181 9.45 0.95 -1.56
N ASN A 182 10.58 1.50 -1.13
CA ASN A 182 11.88 1.26 -1.76
C ASN A 182 12.28 -0.21 -1.71
N HIS A 183 12.01 -0.88 -0.59
CA HIS A 183 12.22 -2.33 -0.50
C HIS A 183 11.33 -3.11 -1.48
N LEU A 184 10.04 -2.75 -1.60
CA LEU A 184 9.15 -3.35 -2.59
C LEU A 184 9.63 -3.13 -4.03
N LEU A 185 10.04 -1.91 -4.39
CA LEU A 185 10.56 -1.60 -5.72
C LEU A 185 11.85 -2.40 -6.02
N HIS A 186 12.70 -2.60 -5.03
CA HIS A 186 13.88 -3.46 -5.16
C HIS A 186 13.50 -4.93 -5.42
N LEU A 187 12.47 -5.45 -4.76
CA LEU A 187 11.96 -6.79 -5.01
C LEU A 187 11.37 -6.94 -6.41
N VAL A 188 10.63 -5.93 -6.91
CA VAL A 188 10.12 -5.91 -8.29
C VAL A 188 11.27 -5.99 -9.30
N LEU A 189 12.32 -5.20 -9.08
CA LEU A 189 13.53 -5.24 -9.92
C LEU A 189 14.19 -6.63 -9.88
N GLN A 190 14.26 -7.26 -8.71
CA GLN A 190 14.83 -8.59 -8.56
C GLN A 190 14.01 -9.66 -9.31
N GLU A 191 12.68 -9.66 -9.17
CA GLU A 191 11.79 -10.58 -9.90
C GLU A 191 11.85 -10.36 -11.42
N SER A 192 12.04 -9.12 -11.88
CA SER A 192 12.19 -8.84 -13.32
C SER A 192 13.49 -9.43 -13.91
N GLN A 193 14.55 -9.58 -13.11
CA GLN A 193 15.84 -10.14 -13.53
C GLN A 193 15.87 -11.66 -13.43
N SER A 194 15.23 -12.22 -12.42
CA SER A 194 15.12 -13.65 -12.19
C SER A 194 13.70 -13.95 -11.73
N PRO A 195 12.78 -14.36 -12.62
CA PRO A 195 11.43 -14.70 -12.22
C PRO A 195 11.51 -15.93 -11.34
N SER A 196 11.43 -15.75 -10.02
CA SER A 196 11.69 -16.85 -9.07
C SER A 196 10.49 -17.78 -8.95
N GLY A 197 9.39 -17.50 -9.66
CA GLY A 197 8.20 -18.33 -9.62
C GLY A 197 7.49 -18.29 -8.27
N TRP A 198 7.52 -17.15 -7.56
CA TRP A 198 6.61 -16.92 -6.42
C TRP A 198 5.13 -16.82 -6.86
N GLY A 199 4.88 -16.94 -8.17
CA GLY A 199 3.56 -17.15 -8.74
C GLY A 199 2.99 -18.50 -8.32
N VAL A 200 1.87 -18.45 -7.61
CA VAL A 200 0.89 -19.53 -7.57
C VAL A 200 0.13 -19.57 -8.89
#